data_AF-A0A1E1VC42-F1
#
_entry.id   AF-A0A1E1VC42-F1
#
_cell.length_a   1.000
_cell.length_b   1.000
_cell.length_c   1.000
_cell.angle_alpha   90.00
_cell.angle_beta   90.00
_cell.angle_gamma   90.00
#
_symmetry.space_group_name_H-M   'P 1'
#
loop_
_entity.id
_entity.type
_entity.pdbx_description
1 polymer ?
#
loop_
_entity_poly.entity_id
_entity_poly.type
_entity_poly.pdbx_seq_one_letter_code
_entity_poly.pdbx_strand_id
1 'polypeptide(L)' 'MDASGKVCRIQLSTTSSIDLYKASVSGCAGSPLQSVNLWSFSGGNVTLYSRERVVARLSGQEASLSGSVEEGGGSLRMTR' A
#
# COMPACT_ATOMS: atom_id res chain seq x y z
N MET A 1 0.16 10.06 2.96
CA MET A 1 -0.38 11.13 2.09
C MET A 1 0.00 10.78 0.67
N ASP A 2 -0.93 10.93 -0.27
CA ASP A 2 -0.63 10.83 -1.71
C ASP A 2 -0.22 12.18 -2.30
N ALA A 3 0.15 12.20 -3.58
CA ALA A 3 0.60 13.39 -4.29
C ALA A 3 -0.44 14.54 -4.33
N SER A 4 -1.72 14.26 -4.07
CA SER A 4 -2.80 15.26 -4.00
C SER A 4 -3.05 15.80 -2.59
N GLY A 5 -2.22 15.42 -1.61
CA GLY A 5 -2.40 15.80 -0.19
C GLY A 5 -3.51 15.03 0.51
N LYS A 6 -4.14 14.06 -0.16
CA LYS A 6 -5.21 13.26 0.41
C LYS A 6 -4.62 12.25 1.39
N VAL A 7 -5.27 12.13 2.54
CA VAL A 7 -4.92 11.14 3.56
C VAL A 7 -5.80 9.92 3.36
N CYS A 8 -5.18 8.82 3.00
CA CYS A 8 -5.77 7.49 2.89
C CYS A 8 -5.16 6.62 3.99
N ARG A 9 -6.00 5.82 4.67
CA ARG A 9 -5.54 4.85 5.68
C ARG A 9 -5.56 3.47 5.05
N ILE A 10 -4.42 2.79 5.12
CA ILE A 10 -4.27 1.39 4.73
C ILE A 10 -3.92 0.61 6.00
N GLN A 11 -4.72 -0.42 6.29
CA GLN A 11 -4.49 -1.31 7.42
C GLN A 11 -3.95 -2.64 6.89
N LEU A 12 -2.74 -2.97 7.33
CA LEU A 12 -2.07 -4.22 7.01
C LEU A 12 -2.40 -5.26 8.09
N SER A 13 -2.97 -6.39 7.69
CA SER A 13 -3.27 -7.51 8.58
C SER A 13 -2.35 -8.68 8.29
N THR A 14 -1.97 -9.47 9.29
CA THR A 14 -1.20 -10.71 9.12
C THR A 14 -2.08 -11.93 8.80
N THR A 15 -3.39 -11.73 8.58
CA THR A 15 -4.28 -12.79 8.08
C THR A 15 -3.84 -13.20 6.67
N SER A 16 -3.51 -14.48 6.47
CA SER A 16 -3.02 -15.01 5.19
C SER A 16 -4.13 -15.15 4.13
N SER A 17 -3.73 -15.05 2.87
CA SER A 17 -4.54 -15.28 1.67
C SER A 17 -3.62 -15.57 0.48
N ILE A 18 -3.46 -16.84 0.10
CA ILE A 18 -2.68 -17.32 -1.06
C ILE A 18 -1.29 -16.64 -1.13
N ASP A 19 -0.37 -17.06 -0.26
CA ASP A 19 1.02 -16.55 -0.13
C ASP A 19 1.19 -15.05 0.17
N LEU A 20 0.08 -14.32 0.29
CA LEU A 20 0.01 -12.91 0.63
C LEU A 20 -0.76 -12.72 1.94
N TYR A 21 -0.78 -11.48 2.41
CA TYR A 21 -1.50 -11.05 3.60
C TYR A 21 -2.63 -10.09 3.23
N LYS A 22 -3.71 -10.07 4.03
CA LYS A 22 -4.85 -9.19 3.79
C LYS A 22 -4.55 -7.73 4.13
N ALA A 23 -5.05 -6.82 3.31
CA ALA A 23 -5.07 -5.39 3.58
C ALA A 23 -6.50 -4.84 3.45
N SER A 24 -6.78 -3.76 4.17
CA SER A 24 -8.01 -2.98 3.99
C SER A 24 -7.68 -1.50 3.86
N VAL A 25 -8.55 -0.77 3.17
CA VAL A 25 -8.34 0.65 2.86
C VAL A 25 -9.55 1.47 3.26
N SER A 26 -9.31 2.71 3.70
CA SER A 26 -10.36 3.66 4.08
C SER A 26 -9.95 5.08 3.72
N GLY A 27 -10.90 5.87 3.20
CA GLY A 27 -10.65 7.24 2.77
C GLY A 27 -9.87 7.39 1.45
N CYS A 28 -9.66 6.29 0.71
CA CYS A 28 -8.80 6.25 -0.48
C CYS A 28 -9.56 6.47 -1.80
N ALA A 29 -10.85 6.86 -1.75
CA ALA A 29 -11.67 7.00 -2.95
C ALA A 29 -11.03 7.95 -3.98
N GLY A 30 -10.99 7.53 -5.25
CA GLY A 30 -10.37 8.29 -6.33
C GLY A 30 -8.83 8.20 -6.38
N SER A 31 -8.21 7.41 -5.50
CA SER A 31 -6.80 7.03 -5.57
C SER A 31 -6.68 5.59 -6.08
N PRO A 32 -5.63 5.24 -6.83
CA PRO A 32 -5.29 3.85 -7.17
C PRO A 32 -5.27 2.91 -5.94
N LEU A 33 -4.91 3.48 -4.77
CA LEU A 33 -4.89 2.78 -3.48
C LEU A 33 -6.25 2.23 -3.03
N GLN A 34 -7.38 2.74 -3.56
CA GLN A 34 -8.71 2.24 -3.21
C GLN A 34 -8.92 0.76 -3.55
N SER A 35 -8.10 0.23 -4.47
CA SER A 35 -8.19 -1.16 -4.93
C SER A 35 -7.36 -2.14 -4.09
N VAL A 36 -6.51 -1.63 -3.18
CA VAL A 36 -5.59 -2.46 -2.41
C VAL A 36 -6.36 -3.35 -1.45
N ASN A 37 -6.10 -4.66 -1.54
CA ASN A 37 -6.72 -5.67 -0.69
C ASN A 37 -5.73 -6.73 -0.18
N LEU A 38 -4.50 -6.74 -0.70
CA LEU A 38 -3.45 -7.68 -0.33
C LEU A 38 -2.12 -6.95 -0.18
N TRP A 39 -1.21 -7.52 0.61
CA TRP A 39 0.15 -7.02 0.78
C TRP A 39 1.16 -8.15 1.03
N SER A 40 2.43 -7.85 0.81
CA SER A 40 3.56 -8.71 1.18
C SER A 40 4.71 -7.91 1.75
N PHE A 41 5.58 -8.59 2.49
CA PHE A 41 6.85 -8.05 2.97
C PHE A 41 7.98 -8.97 2.55
N SER A 42 8.91 -8.46 1.76
CA SER A 42 10.08 -9.22 1.28
C SER A 42 11.28 -8.31 1.12
N GLY A 43 12.43 -8.75 1.64
CA GLY A 43 13.70 -8.02 1.51
C GLY A 43 13.64 -6.58 2.06
N GLY A 44 12.84 -6.32 3.10
CA GLY A 44 12.68 -4.97 3.66
C GLY A 44 11.69 -4.07 2.91
N ASN A 45 11.02 -4.59 1.88
CA ASN A 45 10.06 -3.84 1.08
C ASN A 45 8.64 -4.35 1.32
N VAL A 46 7.70 -3.41 1.41
CA VAL A 46 6.26 -3.69 1.43
C VAL A 46 5.74 -3.54 0.01
N THR A 47 5.04 -4.57 -0.50
CA THR A 47 4.33 -4.47 -1.79
C THR A 47 2.84 -4.53 -1.54
N LEU A 48 2.09 -3.59 -2.11
CA LEU A 48 0.63 -3.54 -2.05
C LEU A 48 0.04 -4.05 -3.35
N TYR A 49 -1.04 -4.83 -3.24
CA TYR A 49 -1.68 -5.47 -4.38
C TYR A 49 -3.18 -5.22 -4.42
N SER A 50 -3.70 -5.19 -5.64
CA SER A 50 -5.13 -5.34 -5.96
C SER A 50 -5.30 -6.67 -6.68
N ARG A 51 -5.82 -7.68 -5.96
CA ARG A 51 -5.84 -9.08 -6.42
C ARG A 51 -4.41 -9.53 -6.74
N GLU A 52 -4.09 -9.79 -8.00
CA GLU A 52 -2.77 -10.27 -8.43
C GLU A 52 -1.87 -9.15 -9.00
N ARG A 53 -2.35 -7.90 -9.04
CA ARG A 53 -1.60 -6.77 -9.61
C ARG A 53 -0.92 -5.94 -8.53
N VAL A 54 0.33 -5.54 -8.78
CA VAL A 54 1.08 -4.60 -7.93
C VAL A 54 0.52 -3.20 -8.11
N VAL A 55 0.17 -2.55 -7.00
CA VAL A 55 -0.35 -1.17 -6.97
C VAL A 55 0.72 -0.20 -6.49
N ALA A 56 1.49 -0.60 -5.48
CA ALA A 56 2.57 0.23 -4.93
C ALA A 56 3.68 -0.62 -4.32
N ARG A 57 4.89 -0.08 -4.35
CA ARG A 57 6.06 -0.64 -3.66
C ARG A 57 6.59 0.41 -2.71
N LEU A 58 6.78 0.02 -1.46
CA LEU A 58 7.24 0.89 -0.39
C LEU A 58 8.48 0.27 0.24
N SER A 59 9.45 1.11 0.57
CA SER A 59 10.65 0.75 1.29
C SER A 59 10.82 1.66 2.50
N GLY A 60 11.52 1.18 3.53
CA GLY A 60 11.81 1.95 4.73
C GLY A 60 11.66 1.16 6.02
N GLN A 61 11.76 1.86 7.14
CA GLN A 61 11.60 1.30 8.48
C GLN A 61 10.13 1.39 8.90
N GLU A 62 9.65 0.46 9.74
CA GLU A 62 8.23 0.26 10.09
C GLU A 62 7.44 1.55 10.45
N ALA A 63 8.11 2.59 10.96
CA ALA A 63 7.48 3.85 11.33
C ALA A 63 7.31 4.86 10.17
N SER A 64 8.06 4.72 9.08
CA SER A 64 8.02 5.63 7.93
C SER A 64 8.39 4.87 6.64
N LEU A 65 7.38 4.35 5.97
CA LEU A 65 7.48 3.71 4.67
C LEU A 65 7.26 4.75 3.57
N SER A 66 8.13 4.79 2.55
CA SER A 66 7.97 5.67 1.40
C SER A 66 8.10 4.88 0.10
N GLY A 67 7.49 5.35 -0.98
CA GLY A 67 7.66 4.70 -2.28
C GLY A 67 6.80 5.30 -3.36
N SER A 68 6.53 4.52 -4.40
CA SER A 68 5.81 4.95 -5.59
C SER A 68 4.57 4.09 -5.83
N VAL A 69 3.53 4.73 -6.36
CA VAL A 69 2.37 4.05 -6.95
C VAL A 69 2.70 3.74 -8.40
N GLU A 70 2.49 2.49 -8.80
CA GLU A 70 2.66 2.05 -10.19
C GLU A 70 1.62 2.74 -11.10
N GLU A 71 0.34 2.64 -10.74
CA GLU A 71 -0.72 3.36 -11.45
C GLU A 71 -0.85 4.79 -10.94
N GLY A 72 -0.63 5.80 -11.78
CA GLY A 72 -0.84 7.21 -11.42
C GLY A 72 0.41 7.97 -10.95
N GLY A 73 1.59 7.32 -10.89
CA GLY A 73 2.90 8.00 -10.84
C GLY A 73 3.20 8.86 -9.60
N GLY A 74 2.38 8.77 -8.55
CA GLY A 74 2.55 9.56 -7.34
C GLY A 74 3.55 8.94 -6.36
N SER A 75 4.25 9.79 -5.60
CA SER A 75 4.97 9.36 -4.40
C SER A 75 3.99 9.15 -3.25
N LEU A 76 4.28 8.15 -2.43
CA LEU A 76 3.53 7.84 -1.22
C LEU A 76 4.44 7.88 -0.02
N ARG A 77 3.89 8.40 1.07
CA ARG A 77 4.45 8.25 2.41
C ARG A 77 3.40 7.67 3.35
N MET A 78 3.75 6.55 3.95
CA MET A 78 3.02 5.90 5.02
C MET A 78 3.74 6.15 6.33
N THR A 79 2.98 6.60 7.31
CA THR A 79 3.38 6.69 8.71
C THR A 79 2.48 5.75 9.50
N ARG A 80 3.00 5.20 10.58
CA ARG A 80 2.21 4.37 11.50
C ARG A 80 1.06 5.17 12.12
#